data_AF-A0A0V9UNY1-F1
#
_entry.id   AF-A0A0V9UNY1-F1
#
_cell.length_a   1.000
_cell.length_b   1.000
_cell.length_c   1.000
_cell.angle_alpha   90.00
_cell.angle_beta   90.00
_cell.angle_gamma   90.00
#
_symmetry.space_group_name_H-M   'P 1'
#
loop_
_entity.id
_entity.type
_entity.pdbx_description
1 polymer ?
#
loop_
_entity_poly.entity_id
_entity_poly.type
_entity_poly.pdbx_seq_one_letter_code
_entity_poly.pdbx_strand_id
1 'polypeptide(L)'
;MRKPDEIQAEEQHFFHLVWYERKLVMLQNIQEGIEALPDEDQMDRVTDAMRKVEAKYGNDIGVKSDFEWGMINGKLSALRWVLGDEWDLLDT
;
A
#
# COMPACT_ATOMS: atom_id res chain seq x y z
N MET A 1 0.61 -25.70 8.41
CA MET A 1 -0.10 -24.43 8.14
C MET A 1 0.73 -23.30 8.75
N ARG A 2 0.85 -22.15 8.08
CA ARG A 2 1.45 -20.94 8.69
C ARG A 2 0.57 -20.47 9.87
N LYS A 3 1.15 -19.81 10.87
CA LYS A 3 0.37 -19.28 11.99
C LYS A 3 -0.46 -18.06 11.54
N PRO A 4 -1.66 -17.81 12.10
CA PRO A 4 -2.47 -16.64 11.76
C PRO A 4 -1.69 -15.31 11.88
N ASP A 5 -0.91 -15.14 12.94
CA ASP A 5 -0.11 -13.92 13.15
C ASP A 5 0.94 -13.70 12.06
N GLU A 6 1.52 -14.77 11.51
CA GLU A 6 2.46 -14.66 10.39
C GLU A 6 1.73 -14.22 9.11
N ILE A 7 0.53 -14.75 8.86
CA ILE A 7 -0.29 -14.39 7.68
C ILE A 7 -0.71 -12.92 7.77
N GLN A 8 -1.15 -12.49 8.95
CA GLN A 8 -1.56 -11.10 9.19
C GLN A 8 -0.37 -10.13 9.09
N ALA A 9 0.81 -10.51 9.57
CA ALA A 9 2.01 -9.68 9.43
C ALA A 9 2.40 -9.48 7.97
N GLU A 10 2.31 -10.53 7.14
CA GLU A 10 2.57 -10.43 5.70
C GLU A 10 1.47 -9.64 4.96
N GLU A 11 0.20 -9.82 5.34
CA GLU A 11 -0.90 -9.02 4.79
C GLU A 11 -0.67 -7.53 5.04
N GLN A 12 -0.34 -7.16 6.28
CA GLN A 12 -0.03 -5.77 6.65
C GLN A 12 1.20 -5.23 5.90
N HIS A 13 2.17 -6.10 5.60
CA HIS A 13 3.32 -5.73 4.80
C HIS A 13 2.90 -5.37 3.37
N PHE A 14 2.20 -6.25 2.68
CA PHE A 14 1.75 -5.96 1.31
C PHE A 14 0.72 -4.82 1.26
N PHE A 15 -0.10 -4.66 2.30
CA PHE A 15 -0.96 -3.49 2.46
C PHE A 15 -0.17 -2.19 2.40
N HIS A 16 0.90 -2.08 3.20
CA HIS A 16 1.70 -0.86 3.23
C HIS A 16 2.39 -0.59 1.89
N LEU A 17 2.91 -1.62 1.21
CA LEU A 17 3.52 -1.46 -0.11
C LEU A 17 2.51 -0.95 -1.14
N VAL A 18 1.33 -1.59 -1.22
CA VAL A 18 0.28 -1.20 -2.17
C VAL A 18 -0.24 0.21 -1.85
N TRP A 19 -0.49 0.51 -0.58
CA TRP A 19 -0.94 1.83 -0.14
C TRP A 19 0.09 2.92 -0.47
N TYR A 20 1.37 2.67 -0.20
CA TYR A 20 2.44 3.64 -0.41
C TYR A 20 2.59 4.00 -1.89
N GLU A 21 2.63 3.01 -2.77
CA GLU A 21 2.69 3.22 -4.22
C GLU A 21 1.47 4.02 -4.72
N ARG A 22 0.27 3.73 -4.22
CA ARG A 22 -0.93 4.52 -4.55
C ARG A 22 -0.84 5.97 -4.08
N LYS A 23 -0.17 6.24 -2.96
CA LYS A 23 0.09 7.62 -2.51
C LYS A 23 1.13 8.32 -3.38
N LEU A 24 2.14 7.63 -3.89
CA LEU A 24 3.04 8.21 -4.89
C LEU A 24 2.29 8.61 -6.17
N VAL A 25 1.41 7.73 -6.66
CA VAL A 25 0.56 8.03 -7.82
C VAL A 25 -0.37 9.23 -7.55
N MET A 26 -1.00 9.28 -6.37
CA MET A 26 -1.82 10.42 -5.95
C MET A 26 -1.02 11.73 -5.96
N LEU A 27 0.19 11.74 -5.39
CA LEU A 27 1.07 12.91 -5.38
C LEU A 27 1.47 13.35 -6.79
N GLN A 28 1.75 12.40 -7.69
CA GLN A 28 2.01 12.69 -9.10
C GLN A 28 0.79 13.30 -9.78
N ASN A 29 -0.40 12.72 -9.59
CA ASN A 29 -1.64 13.24 -10.18
C ASN A 29 -1.97 14.65 -9.70
N ILE A 30 -1.67 14.98 -8.43
CA ILE A 30 -1.79 16.34 -7.91
C ILE A 30 -0.82 17.29 -8.63
N GLN A 31 0.44 16.87 -8.81
CA GLN A 31 1.44 17.67 -9.53
C GLN A 31 1.06 17.91 -11.00
N GLU A 32 0.44 16.92 -11.64
CA GLU A 32 -0.03 16.99 -13.02
C GLU A 32 -1.39 17.71 -13.16
N GLY A 33 -2.05 18.07 -12.04
CA GLY A 33 -3.36 18.71 -12.03
C GLY A 33 -4.53 17.80 -12.41
N ILE A 34 -4.33 16.48 -12.38
CA ILE A 34 -5.35 15.46 -12.61
C ILE A 34 -6.23 15.31 -11.36
N GLU A 35 -5.62 15.40 -10.19
CA GLU A 35 -6.28 15.30 -8.88
C GLU A 35 -6.19 16.62 -8.12
N ALA A 36 -7.24 16.97 -7.37
CA ALA A 36 -7.24 18.17 -6.55
C ALA A 36 -6.34 18.00 -5.33
N LEU A 37 -5.65 19.07 -4.93
CA LEU A 37 -4.91 19.09 -3.68
C LEU A 37 -5.90 18.88 -2.50
N PRO A 38 -5.67 17.87 -1.64
CA PRO A 38 -6.45 17.69 -0.42
C PRO A 38 -6.27 18.87 0.54
N ASP A 39 -7.11 18.97 1.58
CA ASP A 39 -6.89 19.98 2.61
C ASP A 39 -5.58 19.72 3.39
N GLU A 40 -5.10 20.76 4.08
CA GLU A 40 -3.80 20.72 4.78
C GLU A 40 -3.74 19.63 5.85
N ASP A 41 -4.81 19.43 6.64
CA ASP A 41 -4.88 18.39 7.67
C ASP A 41 -4.88 16.99 7.03
N GLN A 42 -5.55 16.81 5.90
CA GLN A 42 -5.47 15.57 5.12
C GLN A 42 -4.05 15.30 4.61
N MET A 43 -3.38 16.31 4.05
CA MET A 43 -2.03 16.15 3.53
C MET A 43 -1.00 15.87 4.62
N ASP A 44 -1.13 16.49 5.79
CA ASP A 44 -0.27 16.22 6.95
C ASP A 44 -0.41 14.77 7.41
N ARG A 45 -1.65 14.27 7.53
CA ARG A 45 -1.92 12.88 7.91
C ARG A 45 -1.35 11.88 6.90
N VAL A 46 -1.50 12.15 5.60
CA VAL A 46 -0.94 11.29 4.55
C VAL A 46 0.59 11.28 4.64
N THR A 47 1.21 12.46 4.74
CA THR A 47 2.68 12.59 4.82
C THR A 47 3.24 11.89 6.05
N ASP A 48 2.60 12.03 7.21
CA ASP A 48 3.03 11.36 8.43
C ASP A 48 2.85 9.83 8.36
N ALA A 49 1.80 9.35 7.70
CA ALA A 49 1.62 7.92 7.45
C ALA A 49 2.69 7.39 6.49
N MET A 50 3.01 8.12 5.42
CA MET A 50 4.09 7.76 4.48
C MET A 50 5.44 7.66 5.20
N ARG A 51 5.78 8.65 6.05
CA ARG A 51 7.02 8.61 6.86
C ARG A 51 7.11 7.39 7.77
N LYS A 52 5.99 6.94 8.35
CA LYS A 52 5.96 5.74 9.19
C LYS A 52 6.22 4.47 8.37
N VAL A 53 5.69 4.40 7.15
CA VAL A 53 5.95 3.29 6.22
C VAL A 53 7.43 3.30 5.80
N GLU A 54 7.97 4.45 5.40
CA GLU A 54 9.39 4.61 5.07
C GLU A 54 10.30 4.19 6.24
N ALA A 55 9.99 4.63 7.46
CA ALA A 55 10.76 4.27 8.66
C ALA A 55 10.70 2.76 8.97
N LYS A 56 9.60 2.08 8.62
CA LYS A 56 9.39 0.65 8.90
C LYS A 56 10.13 -0.25 7.90
N TYR A 57 10.15 0.13 6.62
CA TYR A 57 10.60 -0.76 5.54
C TYR A 57 11.85 -0.26 4.81
N GLY A 58 12.24 1.01 4.98
CA GLY A 58 13.43 1.58 4.38
C GLY A 58 13.49 1.38 2.87
N ASN A 59 14.54 0.73 2.39
CA ASN A 59 14.76 0.48 0.95
C ASN A 59 13.82 -0.54 0.32
N ASP A 60 13.04 -1.27 1.12
CA ASP A 60 12.15 -2.34 0.64
C ASP A 60 10.75 -1.84 0.22
N ILE A 61 10.49 -0.51 0.30
CA ILE A 61 9.17 0.08 -0.03
C ILE A 61 8.88 0.21 -1.54
N GLY A 62 9.92 0.24 -2.38
CA GLY A 62 9.79 0.67 -3.78
C GLY A 62 9.50 -0.46 -4.75
N VAL A 63 8.48 -0.27 -5.58
CA VAL A 63 8.19 -1.14 -6.73
C VAL A 63 9.02 -0.73 -7.96
N LYS A 64 9.67 -1.70 -8.61
CA LYS A 64 10.63 -1.43 -9.70
C LYS A 64 10.05 -1.63 -11.09
N SER A 65 8.85 -2.20 -11.20
CA SER A 65 8.18 -2.46 -12.49
C SER A 65 6.68 -2.71 -12.32
N ASP A 66 5.92 -2.55 -13.41
CA ASP A 66 4.49 -2.88 -13.47
C ASP A 66 4.22 -4.35 -13.09
N PHE A 67 5.16 -5.26 -13.42
CA PHE A 67 5.05 -6.66 -13.04
C PHE A 67 5.15 -6.84 -11.52
N GLU A 68 6.12 -6.18 -10.87
CA GLU A 68 6.24 -6.21 -9.42
C GLU A 68 5.01 -5.58 -8.76
N TRP A 69 4.46 -4.51 -9.35
CA TRP A 69 3.23 -3.90 -8.86
C TRP A 69 2.06 -4.88 -8.91
N GLY A 70 1.83 -5.54 -10.05
CA GLY A 70 0.81 -6.57 -10.18
C GLY A 70 1.02 -7.73 -9.21
N MET A 71 2.26 -8.13 -8.99
CA MET A 71 2.62 -9.22 -8.09
C MET A 71 2.31 -8.88 -6.62
N ILE A 72 2.59 -7.66 -6.14
CA ILE A 72 2.27 -7.28 -4.75
C ILE A 72 0.75 -7.18 -4.53
N ASN A 73 -0.02 -6.72 -5.52
CA ASN A 73 -1.48 -6.73 -5.45
C ASN A 73 -2.02 -8.17 -5.37
N GLY A 74 -1.52 -9.07 -6.22
CA GLY A 74 -1.92 -10.48 -6.20
C GLY A 74 -1.61 -11.17 -4.87
N LYS A 75 -0.44 -10.87 -4.27
CA LYS A 75 -0.07 -11.39 -2.95
C LYS A 75 -0.99 -10.87 -1.84
N LEU A 76 -1.32 -9.58 -1.85
CA LEU A 76 -2.25 -8.97 -0.89
C LEU A 76 -3.64 -9.63 -0.99
N SER A 77 -4.19 -9.72 -2.20
CA SER A 77 -5.48 -10.36 -2.47
C SER A 77 -5.52 -11.81 -1.98
N ALA A 78 -4.48 -12.59 -2.26
CA ALA A 78 -4.41 -13.98 -1.81
C ALA A 78 -4.38 -14.12 -0.27
N LEU A 79 -3.66 -13.23 0.42
CA LEU A 79 -3.60 -13.24 1.88
C LEU A 79 -4.92 -12.83 2.51
N ARG A 80 -5.55 -11.77 2.00
CA ARG A 80 -6.87 -11.31 2.44
C ARG A 80 -7.95 -12.36 2.24
N TRP A 81 -7.94 -13.05 1.10
CA TRP A 81 -8.84 -14.18 0.86
C TRP A 81 -8.65 -15.31 1.87
N VAL A 82 -7.41 -15.65 2.23
CA VAL A 82 -7.11 -16.64 3.28
C VAL A 82 -7.58 -16.18 4.67
N LEU A 83 -7.56 -14.86 4.94
CA LEU A 83 -8.04 -14.26 6.18
C LEU A 83 -9.57 -14.10 6.24
N GLY A 84 -10.27 -14.33 5.14
CA GLY A 84 -11.74 -14.35 5.06
C GLY A 84 -12.37 -13.20 4.27
N ASP A 85 -11.57 -12.32 3.67
CA ASP A 85 -12.06 -11.28 2.78
C ASP A 85 -12.44 -11.83 1.39
N GLU A 86 -13.16 -11.02 0.61
CA GLU A 86 -13.49 -11.36 -0.78
C GLU A 86 -12.25 -11.40 -1.68
N TRP A 87 -12.30 -12.27 -2.70
CA TRP A 87 -11.24 -12.32 -3.71
C TRP A 87 -11.08 -10.95 -4.37
N ASP A 88 -9.83 -10.52 -4.55
CA ASP A 88 -9.49 -9.23 -5.15
C ASP A 88 -9.90 -8.00 -4.32
N LEU A 89 -10.17 -8.16 -3.01
CA LEU A 89 -10.32 -7.02 -2.11
C LEU A 89 -8.99 -6.30 -1.94
N LEU A 90 -8.79 -5.22 -2.70
CA LEU A 90 -7.57 -4.41 -2.71
C LEU A 90 -7.78 -3.00 -2.15
N ASP A 91 -8.81 -2.77 -1.33
CA ASP A 91 -8.98 -1.49 -0.64
C ASP A 91 -7.82 -1.27 0.33
N THR A 92 -7.10 -0.16 0.12
CA THR A 92 -5.92 0.21 0.91
C THR A 92 -5.93 1.70 1.21
#